data_AF-A0A4D8RBB6-F1
#
_entry.id   AF-A0A4D8RBB6-F1
#
_cell.length_a   1.000
_cell.length_b   1.000
_cell.length_c   1.000
_cell.angle_alpha   90.00
_cell.angle_beta   90.00
_cell.angle_gamma   90.00
#
_symmetry.space_group_name_H-M   'P 1'
#
loop_
_entity.id
_entity.type
_entity.pdbx_description
1 polymer ?
#
loop_
_entity_poly.entity_id
_entity_poly.type
_entity_poly.pdbx_seq_one_letter_code
_entity_poly.pdbx_strand_id
1 'polypeptide(L)'
;MTGGRPIRHGDVRRHAPWMVGGAMPADPASAVHPVGHPEPAPAVPSASSPADHWVRCALTRDPDALARLHGGLRKALVFLGERFADPITLDELSRQAHVSPSHLSYLFRTELHTSFKGLLGRIRIHKARELLAAERRLPITEVAMSVGYGDLSHFEKSFRRLVGESPREFRRNLPGAGRRP
;
A
#
# COMPACT_ATOMS: atom_id res chain seq x y z
N MET A 1 49.57 -12.78 24.49
CA MET A 1 49.82 -11.58 25.31
C MET A 1 50.92 -10.83 24.56
N THR A 2 50.75 -9.70 23.87
CA THR A 2 50.09 -8.41 24.16
C THR A 2 49.86 -7.74 22.77
N GLY A 3 48.65 -7.33 22.33
CA GLY A 3 47.92 -6.12 22.75
C GLY A 3 48.46 -4.87 22.02
N GLY A 4 48.01 -4.55 20.78
CA GLY A 4 46.96 -3.55 20.49
C GLY A 4 47.51 -2.11 20.45
N ARG A 5 47.58 -1.38 19.33
CA ARG A 5 46.56 -0.46 18.73
C ARG A 5 47.34 0.65 17.94
N PRO A 6 46.73 1.56 17.15
CA PRO A 6 45.54 1.50 16.30
C PRO A 6 45.82 2.00 14.85
N ILE A 7 44.98 1.62 13.89
CA ILE A 7 44.88 2.36 12.62
C ILE A 7 43.76 3.40 12.79
N ARG A 8 44.08 4.69 12.65
CA ARG A 8 43.07 5.77 12.61
C ARG A 8 43.01 6.39 11.22
N HIS A 9 41.82 6.27 10.64
CA HIS A 9 40.99 7.29 10.02
C HIS A 9 41.58 8.15 8.87
N GLY A 10 41.41 7.68 7.64
CA GLY A 10 41.20 8.56 6.49
C GLY A 10 41.93 8.17 5.21
N ASP A 11 41.38 7.24 4.42
CA ASP A 11 41.60 7.20 2.94
C ASP A 11 40.54 6.29 2.27
N VAL A 12 39.31 6.43 2.75
CA VAL A 12 38.11 6.00 2.04
C VAL A 12 38.08 6.69 0.68
N ARG A 13 37.79 5.93 -0.38
CA ARG A 13 37.37 6.41 -1.72
C ARG A 13 38.43 7.12 -2.56
N ARG A 14 39.04 6.39 -3.49
CA ARG A 14 39.22 6.88 -4.87
C ARG A 14 39.04 5.74 -5.86
N HIS A 15 37.92 5.79 -6.57
CA HIS A 15 37.69 5.21 -7.90
C HIS A 15 37.53 3.68 -8.04
N ALA A 16 36.34 3.22 -7.63
CA ALA A 16 35.49 2.27 -8.37
C ALA A 16 36.15 1.09 -9.10
N PRO A 17 36.39 -0.05 -8.43
CA PRO A 17 36.89 -1.27 -9.09
C PRO A 17 35.80 -2.22 -9.63
N TRP A 18 34.51 -1.84 -9.63
CA TRP A 18 33.40 -2.76 -9.99
C TRP A 18 33.20 -2.98 -11.51
N MET A 19 34.09 -2.47 -12.37
CA MET A 19 33.93 -2.51 -13.84
C MET A 19 34.73 -3.64 -14.54
N VAL A 20 35.39 -4.56 -13.81
CA VAL A 20 36.13 -5.65 -14.47
C VAL A 20 35.80 -7.00 -13.86
N GLY A 21 34.97 -7.75 -14.57
CA GLY A 21 35.11 -9.21 -14.67
C GLY A 21 34.19 -10.06 -13.80
N GLY A 22 33.16 -10.63 -14.44
CA GLY A 22 32.82 -12.04 -14.22
C GLY A 22 31.58 -12.35 -13.38
N ALA A 23 30.62 -12.99 -14.05
CA ALA A 23 29.59 -13.87 -13.51
C ALA A 23 28.45 -13.24 -12.70
N MET A 24 27.31 -13.08 -13.37
CA MET A 24 26.00 -13.17 -12.75
C MET A 24 25.76 -14.63 -12.34
N PRO A 25 25.29 -14.90 -11.12
CA PRO A 25 24.35 -15.99 -10.91
C PRO A 25 22.95 -15.44 -10.64
N ALA A 26 21.99 -16.06 -11.32
CA ALA A 26 20.57 -15.93 -11.01
C ALA A 26 20.26 -16.47 -9.61
N ASP A 27 19.23 -15.88 -8.98
CA ASP A 27 18.49 -16.29 -7.78
C ASP A 27 18.44 -17.82 -7.57
N PRO A 28 18.51 -18.33 -6.33
CA PRO A 28 17.32 -18.25 -5.48
C PRO A 28 17.60 -18.22 -3.96
N ALA A 29 16.90 -17.35 -3.21
CA ALA A 29 16.34 -17.66 -1.88
C ALA A 29 16.10 -16.39 -1.05
N SER A 30 14.82 -16.13 -0.77
CA SER A 30 14.30 -16.08 0.60
C SER A 30 15.23 -15.46 1.65
N ALA A 31 15.55 -14.18 1.49
CA ALA A 31 16.01 -13.36 2.59
C ALA A 31 14.80 -12.64 3.19
N VAL A 32 14.40 -13.14 4.36
CA VAL A 32 13.64 -12.43 5.38
C VAL A 32 13.97 -10.93 5.40
N HIS A 33 13.00 -10.09 5.03
CA HIS A 33 13.07 -8.66 5.33
C HIS A 33 12.17 -8.41 6.55
N PRO A 34 12.72 -8.11 7.75
CA PRO A 34 11.95 -7.45 8.77
C PRO A 34 11.73 -6.01 8.30
N VAL A 35 10.71 -5.78 7.47
CA VAL A 35 10.34 -4.42 7.09
C VAL A 35 9.61 -3.78 8.27
N GLY A 36 10.41 -3.19 9.17
CA GLY A 36 9.97 -2.11 10.04
C GLY A 36 9.27 -1.09 9.17
N HIS A 37 7.94 -1.07 9.27
CA HIS A 37 7.13 -0.01 8.70
C HIS A 37 7.56 1.28 9.40
N PRO A 38 8.02 2.34 8.69
CA PRO A 38 7.91 3.66 9.27
C PRO A 38 6.42 3.87 9.52
N GLU A 39 6.06 3.93 10.78
CA GLU A 39 4.74 4.28 11.28
C GLU A 39 4.29 5.57 10.56
N PRO A 40 3.24 5.53 9.71
CA PRO A 40 2.75 6.77 9.13
C PRO A 40 1.99 7.52 10.23
N ALA A 41 2.61 8.62 10.66
CA ALA A 41 2.10 9.58 11.63
C ALA A 41 0.64 10.00 11.35
N PRO A 42 -0.13 10.35 12.39
CA PRO A 42 -1.58 10.43 12.35
C PRO A 42 -2.13 11.77 11.82
N ALA A 43 -3.35 11.67 11.29
CA ALA A 43 -4.40 12.70 11.14
C ALA A 43 -4.15 13.91 10.21
N VAL A 44 -5.07 14.15 9.26
CA VAL A 44 -6.32 14.86 9.59
C VAL A 44 -7.52 14.29 8.81
N PRO A 45 -8.69 14.11 9.46
CA PRO A 45 -9.97 13.84 8.81
C PRO A 45 -10.68 15.16 8.45
N SER A 46 -10.99 15.37 7.17
CA SER A 46 -12.05 16.29 6.76
C SER A 46 -12.57 15.95 5.37
N ALA A 47 -13.87 16.19 5.20
CA ALA A 47 -14.74 15.78 4.11
C ALA A 47 -14.09 15.94 2.72
N SER A 48 -14.17 14.87 1.91
CA SER A 48 -13.61 14.78 0.55
C SER A 48 -12.09 14.92 0.46
N SER A 49 -11.34 14.07 1.17
CA SER A 49 -9.89 13.95 0.96
C SER A 49 -9.58 13.64 -0.51
N PRO A 50 -8.59 14.29 -1.16
CA PRO A 50 -8.20 14.04 -2.55
C PRO A 50 -7.88 12.57 -2.82
N ALA A 51 -7.49 11.82 -1.80
CA ALA A 51 -7.28 10.38 -1.92
C ALA A 51 -8.55 9.55 -2.10
N ASP A 52 -9.72 9.98 -1.61
CA ASP A 52 -10.98 9.27 -1.83
C ASP A 52 -11.44 9.44 -3.30
N HIS A 53 -11.17 10.61 -3.88
CA HIS A 53 -11.34 10.84 -5.32
C HIS A 53 -10.47 9.85 -6.12
N TRP A 54 -9.19 9.69 -5.78
CA TRP A 54 -8.33 8.74 -6.48
C TRP A 54 -8.68 7.27 -6.24
N VAL A 55 -9.23 6.92 -5.07
CA VAL A 55 -9.82 5.59 -4.82
C VAL A 55 -10.97 5.35 -5.80
N ARG A 56 -11.88 6.33 -5.95
CA ARG A 56 -12.98 6.21 -6.90
C ARG A 56 -12.48 6.08 -8.33
N CYS A 57 -11.57 6.95 -8.78
CA CYS A 57 -11.02 6.88 -10.14
C CYS A 57 -10.29 5.56 -10.42
N ALA A 58 -9.56 5.02 -9.44
CA ALA A 58 -8.91 3.72 -9.57
C ALA A 58 -9.93 2.59 -9.71
N LEU A 59 -11.06 2.67 -9.01
CA LEU A 59 -12.12 1.67 -9.04
C LEU A 59 -13.07 1.81 -10.25
N THR A 60 -13.33 3.03 -10.71
CA THR A 60 -14.23 3.31 -11.85
C THR A 60 -13.50 3.36 -13.19
N ARG A 61 -12.16 3.34 -13.18
CA ARG A 61 -11.29 3.46 -14.37
C ARG A 61 -11.67 4.67 -15.23
N ASP A 62 -12.00 5.79 -14.59
CA ASP A 62 -12.47 6.98 -15.30
C ASP A 62 -11.41 7.49 -16.30
N PRO A 63 -11.66 7.42 -17.61
CA PRO A 63 -10.64 7.67 -18.62
C PRO A 63 -10.21 9.14 -18.66
N ASP A 64 -11.11 10.07 -18.31
CA ASP A 64 -10.85 11.51 -18.40
C ASP A 64 -9.98 12.00 -17.23
N ALA A 65 -10.28 11.53 -16.01
CA ALA A 65 -9.45 11.79 -14.83
C ALA A 65 -8.05 11.17 -14.96
N LEU A 66 -7.96 9.97 -15.54
CA LEU A 66 -6.69 9.25 -15.72
C LEU A 66 -5.86 9.78 -16.92
N ALA A 67 -6.49 10.42 -17.91
CA ALA A 67 -5.80 10.95 -19.08
C ALA A 67 -4.82 12.09 -18.74
N ARG A 68 -5.10 12.85 -17.68
CA ARG A 68 -4.29 14.00 -17.25
C ARG A 68 -3.09 13.60 -16.38
N LEU A 69 -3.02 12.34 -15.94
CA LEU A 69 -1.94 11.83 -15.11
C LEU A 69 -0.78 11.29 -15.96
N HIS A 70 0.41 11.24 -15.35
CA HIS A 70 1.57 10.58 -15.94
C HIS A 70 1.24 9.12 -16.30
N GLY A 71 1.66 8.66 -17.48
CA GLY A 71 1.29 7.35 -18.01
C GLY A 71 1.63 6.17 -17.09
N GLY A 72 2.76 6.26 -16.37
CA GLY A 72 3.12 5.27 -15.34
C GLY A 72 2.19 5.28 -14.13
N LEU A 73 1.77 6.47 -13.68
CA LEU A 73 0.83 6.60 -12.55
C LEU A 73 -0.55 6.07 -12.93
N ARG A 74 -1.02 6.35 -14.14
CA ARG A 74 -2.27 5.79 -14.68
C ARG A 74 -2.25 4.26 -14.67
N LYS A 75 -1.20 3.65 -15.23
CA LYS A 75 -1.05 2.18 -15.24
C LYS A 75 -1.05 1.62 -13.81
N ALA A 76 -0.35 2.27 -12.88
CA ALA A 76 -0.30 1.88 -11.49
C ALA A 76 -1.68 1.94 -10.82
N LEU A 77 -2.46 3.00 -11.04
CA LEU A 77 -3.82 3.13 -10.48
C LEU A 77 -4.78 2.07 -11.02
N VAL A 78 -4.72 1.78 -12.31
CA VAL A 78 -5.53 0.73 -12.93
C VAL A 78 -5.18 -0.64 -12.35
N PHE A 79 -3.89 -0.96 -12.26
CA PHE A 79 -3.42 -2.22 -11.68
C PHE A 79 -3.84 -2.36 -10.21
N LEU A 80 -3.73 -1.28 -9.43
CA LEU A 80 -4.21 -1.22 -8.06
C LEU A 80 -5.70 -1.50 -7.94
N GLY A 81 -6.53 -0.93 -8.83
CA GLY A 81 -7.97 -1.15 -8.84
C GLY A 81 -8.37 -2.58 -9.18
N GLU A 82 -7.59 -3.28 -9.99
CA GLU A 82 -7.86 -4.67 -10.39
C GLU A 82 -7.32 -5.71 -9.40
N ARG A 83 -6.18 -5.42 -8.74
CA ARG A 83 -5.45 -6.40 -7.92
C ARG A 83 -5.29 -5.98 -6.45
N PHE A 84 -6.09 -5.03 -5.94
CA PHE A 84 -5.97 -4.55 -4.55
C PHE A 84 -6.02 -5.66 -3.49
N ALA A 85 -6.70 -6.77 -3.76
CA ALA A 85 -6.82 -7.92 -2.85
C ALA A 85 -5.52 -8.74 -2.77
N ASP A 86 -4.62 -8.65 -3.75
CA ASP A 86 -3.35 -9.36 -3.74
C ASP A 86 -2.28 -8.58 -2.94
N PRO A 87 -1.23 -9.25 -2.43
CA PRO A 87 -0.08 -8.61 -1.81
C PRO A 87 0.79 -7.88 -2.85
N ILE A 88 0.34 -6.72 -3.31
CA ILE A 88 1.10 -5.90 -4.26
C ILE A 88 2.28 -5.21 -3.57
N THR A 89 3.47 -5.34 -4.15
CA THR A 89 4.66 -4.59 -3.74
C THR A 89 4.89 -3.36 -4.63
N LEU A 90 5.61 -2.37 -4.12
CA LEU A 90 5.98 -1.19 -4.91
C LEU A 90 6.84 -1.57 -6.13
N ASP A 91 7.70 -2.59 -6.00
CA ASP A 91 8.54 -3.07 -7.09
C ASP A 91 7.69 -3.65 -8.23
N GLU A 92 6.76 -4.54 -7.91
CA GLU A 92 5.84 -5.14 -8.88
C GLU A 92 4.98 -4.08 -9.59
N LEU A 93 4.43 -3.13 -8.81
CA LEU A 93 3.65 -2.03 -9.37
C LEU A 93 4.49 -1.17 -10.31
N SER A 94 5.75 -0.91 -9.95
CA SER A 94 6.68 -0.12 -10.75
C SER A 94 7.06 -0.81 -12.06
N ARG A 95 7.26 -2.13 -12.03
CA ARG A 95 7.49 -2.97 -13.22
C ARG A 95 6.31 -2.93 -14.18
N GLN A 96 5.08 -3.08 -13.68
CA GLN A 96 3.87 -2.98 -14.50
C GLN A 96 3.61 -1.58 -15.05
N ALA A 97 3.96 -0.56 -14.27
CA ALA A 97 3.87 0.83 -14.70
C ALA A 97 5.02 1.27 -15.62
N HIS A 98 6.03 0.42 -15.86
CA HIS A 98 7.27 0.73 -16.59
C HIS A 98 7.99 1.98 -16.07
N VAL A 99 8.01 2.15 -14.75
CA VAL A 99 8.72 3.25 -14.07
C VAL A 99 9.53 2.70 -12.91
N SER A 100 10.60 3.38 -12.53
CA SER A 100 11.37 2.98 -11.35
C SER A 100 10.55 3.16 -10.07
N PRO A 101 10.72 2.31 -9.04
CA PRO A 101 9.95 2.39 -7.78
C PRO A 101 10.11 3.74 -7.07
N SER A 102 11.30 4.36 -7.14
CA SER A 102 11.54 5.71 -6.62
C SER A 102 10.74 6.78 -7.36
N HIS A 103 10.67 6.68 -8.69
CA HIS A 103 9.91 7.61 -9.53
C HIS A 103 8.41 7.43 -9.30
N LEU A 104 7.93 6.19 -9.17
CA LEU A 104 6.54 5.92 -8.83
C LEU A 104 6.18 6.51 -7.46
N SER A 105 6.99 6.27 -6.44
CA SER A 105 6.77 6.84 -5.10
C SER A 105 6.72 8.37 -5.12
N TYR A 106 7.58 9.01 -5.94
CA TYR A 106 7.54 10.45 -6.18
C TYR A 106 6.21 10.88 -6.81
N LEU A 107 5.77 10.23 -7.89
CA LEU A 107 4.48 10.52 -8.55
C LEU A 107 3.29 10.38 -7.59
N PHE A 108 3.27 9.35 -6.74
CA PHE A 108 2.23 9.20 -5.72
C PHE A 108 2.17 10.39 -4.74
N ARG A 109 3.33 10.91 -4.33
CA ARG A 109 3.41 12.04 -3.40
C ARG A 109 3.10 13.38 -4.07
N THR A 110 3.55 13.56 -5.30
CA THR A 110 3.41 14.83 -6.04
C THR A 110 2.01 14.98 -6.62
N GLU A 111 1.46 13.93 -7.23
CA GLU A 111 0.16 13.97 -7.93
C GLU A 111 -1.02 13.59 -7.01
N LEU A 112 -0.83 12.57 -6.17
CA LEU A 112 -1.91 12.02 -5.35
C LEU A 112 -1.85 12.46 -3.88
N HIS A 113 -0.80 13.23 -3.51
CA HIS A 113 -0.51 13.65 -2.14
C HIS A 113 -0.62 12.50 -1.12
N THR A 114 -0.28 11.29 -1.54
CA THR A 114 -0.38 10.10 -0.70
C THR A 114 0.71 9.11 -1.06
N SER A 115 0.88 8.06 -0.25
CA SER A 115 1.82 6.98 -0.56
C SER A 115 1.07 5.80 -1.15
N PHE A 116 1.74 4.97 -1.96
CA PHE A 116 1.19 3.72 -2.50
C PHE A 116 0.45 2.89 -1.43
N LYS A 117 1.10 2.59 -0.29
CA LYS A 117 0.48 1.84 0.82
C LYS A 117 -0.74 2.54 1.41
N GLY A 118 -0.72 3.88 1.45
CA GLY A 118 -1.83 4.68 1.94
C GLY A 118 -3.04 4.62 1.01
N LEU A 119 -2.82 4.70 -0.31
CA LEU A 119 -3.88 4.54 -1.30
C LEU A 119 -4.43 3.11 -1.30
N LEU A 120 -3.55 2.10 -1.33
CA LEU A 120 -3.94 0.69 -1.28
C LEU A 120 -4.80 0.39 -0.05
N GLY A 121 -4.38 0.84 1.14
CA GLY A 121 -5.16 0.68 2.36
C GLY A 121 -6.54 1.34 2.25
N ARG A 122 -6.62 2.55 1.68
CA ARG A 122 -7.91 3.23 1.45
C ARG A 122 -8.81 2.48 0.48
N ILE A 123 -8.29 1.95 -0.64
CA ILE A 123 -9.04 1.13 -1.59
C ILE A 123 -9.60 -0.12 -0.89
N ARG A 124 -8.76 -0.83 -0.14
CA ARG A 124 -9.16 -2.04 0.58
C ARG A 124 -10.24 -1.78 1.62
N ILE A 125 -10.10 -0.72 2.42
CA ILE A 125 -11.13 -0.33 3.41
C ILE A 125 -12.42 0.12 2.72
N HIS A 126 -12.33 0.86 1.62
CA HIS A 126 -13.51 1.25 0.84
C HIS A 126 -14.28 0.01 0.37
N LYS A 127 -13.58 -0.97 -0.22
CA LYS A 127 -14.18 -2.25 -0.62
C LYS A 127 -14.70 -3.07 0.55
N ALA A 128 -14.01 -3.05 1.70
CA ALA A 128 -14.48 -3.74 2.89
C ALA A 128 -15.81 -3.15 3.41
N ARG A 129 -16.00 -1.82 3.33
CA ARG A 129 -17.27 -1.18 3.69
C ARG A 129 -18.41 -1.61 2.77
N GLU A 130 -18.15 -1.64 1.46
CA GLU A 130 -19.11 -2.13 0.46
C GLU A 130 -19.51 -3.59 0.74
N LEU A 131 -18.54 -4.47 0.99
CA LEU A 131 -18.79 -5.87 1.34
C LEU A 131 -19.57 -6.02 2.66
N LEU A 132 -19.21 -5.25 3.69
CA LEU A 132 -19.93 -5.28 4.97
C LEU A 132 -21.39 -4.81 4.83
N ALA A 133 -21.65 -3.89 3.89
CA ALA A 133 -23.00 -3.42 3.58
C ALA A 133 -23.79 -4.42 2.74
N ALA A 134 -23.17 -5.05 1.74
CA ALA A 134 -23.81 -6.03 0.88
C ALA A 134 -24.05 -7.38 1.60
N GLU A 135 -23.07 -7.85 2.38
CA GLU A 135 -23.01 -9.22 2.90
C GLU A 135 -22.94 -9.25 4.43
N ARG A 136 -24.04 -8.87 5.09
CA ARG A 136 -24.11 -8.74 6.56
C ARG A 136 -23.80 -10.03 7.35
N ARG A 137 -23.93 -11.20 6.72
CA ARG A 137 -23.66 -12.51 7.33
C ARG A 137 -22.21 -12.94 7.20
N LEU A 138 -21.44 -12.32 6.31
CA LEU A 138 -20.05 -12.67 6.11
C LEU A 138 -19.26 -12.34 7.39
N PRO A 139 -18.44 -13.28 7.90
CA PRO A 139 -17.62 -13.00 9.06
C PRO A 139 -16.53 -11.98 8.71
N ILE A 140 -16.17 -11.15 9.68
CA ILE A 140 -15.22 -10.05 9.48
C ILE A 140 -13.83 -10.55 9.05
N THR A 141 -13.47 -11.77 9.47
CA THR A 141 -12.25 -12.48 9.04
C THR A 141 -12.24 -12.70 7.53
N GLU A 142 -13.33 -13.21 6.96
CA GLU A 142 -13.45 -13.44 5.51
C GLU A 142 -13.47 -12.13 4.74
N VAL A 143 -14.11 -11.07 5.26
CA VAL A 143 -14.03 -9.72 4.67
C VAL A 143 -12.58 -9.25 4.62
N ALA A 144 -11.84 -9.40 5.72
CA ALA A 144 -10.44 -9.00 5.80
C ALA A 144 -9.57 -9.76 4.78
N MET A 145 -9.75 -11.08 4.65
CA MET A 145 -9.02 -11.88 3.66
C MET A 145 -9.42 -11.51 2.23
N SER A 146 -10.70 -11.29 1.97
CA SER A 146 -11.23 -10.93 0.64
C SER A 146 -10.71 -9.59 0.14
N VAL A 147 -10.44 -8.64 1.04
CA VAL A 147 -9.84 -7.34 0.69
C VAL A 147 -8.30 -7.33 0.77
N GLY A 148 -7.67 -8.48 0.99
CA GLY A 148 -6.22 -8.64 0.92
C GLY A 148 -5.44 -8.35 2.20
N TYR A 149 -6.09 -8.39 3.37
CA TYR A 149 -5.38 -8.39 4.65
C TYR A 149 -5.05 -9.83 5.06
N GLY A 150 -3.79 -10.07 5.44
CA GLY A 150 -3.35 -11.36 5.97
C GLY A 150 -3.87 -11.66 7.38
N ASP A 151 -4.20 -10.61 8.15
CA ASP A 151 -4.58 -10.75 9.56
C ASP A 151 -5.72 -9.80 9.95
N LEU A 152 -6.67 -10.33 10.73
CA LEU A 152 -7.80 -9.56 11.25
C LEU A 152 -7.36 -8.37 12.10
N SER A 153 -6.35 -8.55 12.97
CA SER A 153 -5.86 -7.49 13.87
C SER A 153 -5.33 -6.28 13.10
N HIS A 154 -4.65 -6.51 11.97
CA HIS A 154 -4.12 -5.42 11.15
C HIS A 154 -5.24 -4.72 10.37
N PHE A 155 -6.22 -5.50 9.88
CA PHE A 155 -7.42 -4.98 9.26
C PHE A 155 -8.23 -4.09 10.22
N GLU A 156 -8.55 -4.56 11.43
CA GLU A 156 -9.35 -3.82 12.40
C GLU A 156 -8.70 -2.48 12.78
N LYS A 157 -7.38 -2.46 13.00
CA LYS A 157 -6.63 -1.22 13.24
C LYS A 157 -6.71 -0.26 12.05
N SER A 158 -6.51 -0.77 10.83
CA SER A 158 -6.56 0.05 9.61
C SER A 158 -7.97 0.59 9.35
N PHE A 159 -8.99 -0.26 9.53
CA PHE A 159 -10.40 0.08 9.36
C PHE A 159 -10.80 1.15 10.36
N ARG A 160 -10.50 0.95 11.66
CA ARG A 160 -10.81 1.94 12.70
C ARG A 160 -10.10 3.27 12.48
N ARG A 161 -8.86 3.26 11.98
CA ARG A 161 -8.13 4.50 11.66
C ARG A 161 -8.75 5.28 10.52
N LEU A 162 -9.30 4.61 9.51
CA LEU A 162 -9.84 5.24 8.30
C LEU A 162 -11.34 5.54 8.39
N VAL A 163 -12.11 4.71 9.09
CA VAL A 163 -13.57 4.81 9.22
C VAL A 163 -13.99 5.44 10.56
N GLY A 164 -13.14 5.35 11.59
CA GLY A 164 -13.40 5.89 12.94
C GLY A 164 -13.99 4.86 13.91
N GLU A 165 -14.61 3.80 13.41
CA GLU A 165 -15.24 2.73 14.19
C GLU A 165 -14.72 1.35 13.79
N SER A 166 -14.92 0.32 14.61
CA SER A 166 -14.54 -1.05 14.23
C SER A 166 -15.46 -1.62 13.16
N PRO A 167 -15.01 -2.57 12.32
CA PRO A 167 -15.85 -3.19 11.27
C PRO A 167 -17.11 -3.87 11.84
N ARG A 168 -17.03 -4.39 13.07
CA ARG A 168 -18.19 -4.96 13.79
C ARG A 168 -19.21 -3.88 14.15
N GLU A 169 -18.75 -2.73 14.62
CA GLU A 169 -19.61 -1.59 14.96
C GLU A 169 -20.23 -0.98 13.71
N PHE A 170 -19.43 -0.78 12.65
CA PHE A 170 -19.91 -0.34 11.35
C PHE A 170 -21.06 -1.21 10.86
N ARG A 171 -20.89 -2.53 10.93
CA ARG A 171 -21.95 -3.49 10.54
C ARG A 171 -23.21 -3.41 11.40
N ARG A 172 -23.07 -3.10 12.69
CA ARG A 172 -24.20 -2.92 13.62
C ARG A 172 -24.95 -1.61 13.36
N ASN A 173 -24.23 -0.57 12.99
CA ASN A 173 -24.75 0.78 12.76
C ASN A 173 -25.41 0.94 11.37
N LEU A 174 -25.22 -0.01 10.45
CA LEU A 174 -25.87 0.02 9.15
C LEU A 174 -27.42 -0.02 9.29
N PRO A 175 -28.14 0.94 8.66
CA PRO A 175 -29.59 0.98 8.70
C PRO A 175 -30.16 -0.30 8.04
N GLY A 176 -30.95 -1.05 8.80
CA GLY A 176 -31.38 -2.42 8.47
C GLY A 176 -31.13 -3.44 9.59
N ALA A 177 -30.51 -3.01 10.70
CA ALA A 177 -30.32 -3.83 11.90
C ALA A 177 -31.59 -3.98 12.78
N GLY A 178 -32.67 -3.24 12.48
CA GLY A 178 -33.90 -3.25 13.26
C GLY A 178 -35.16 -3.35 12.40
N ARG A 179 -35.48 -4.55 11.93
CA ARG A 179 -36.87 -5.01 11.77
C ARG A 179 -36.90 -6.49 12.12
N ARG A 180 -36.90 -6.77 13.42
CA ARG A 180 -37.55 -7.98 13.94
C ARG A 180 -39.04 -7.65 14.07
N PRO A 181 -39.97 -8.40 13.46
CA PRO A 181 -41.30 -8.54 14.03
C PRO A 181 -41.21 -9.27 15.39
#